data_AF-A0A6G2Q0G3-F1
#
_entry.id   AF-A0A6G2Q0G3-F1
#
_cell.length_a   1.000
_cell.length_b   1.000
_cell.length_c   1.000
_cell.angle_alpha   90.00
_cell.angle_beta   90.00
_cell.angle_gamma   90.00
#
_symmetry.space_group_name_H-M   'P 1'
#
loop_
_entity.id
_entity.type
_entity.pdbx_description
1 polymer ?
#
loop_
_entity_poly.entity_id
_entity_poly.type
_entity_poly.pdbx_seq_one_letter_code
_entity_poly.pdbx_strand_id
1 'polypeptide(L)' 'MTNTLNMTVRYPGDRTAVLVVTGDIDLHTGPVLRTQALTVAEQGAPHLVLNLAQVD' A
#
# COMPACT_ATOMS: atom_id res chain seq x y z
N MET A 1 15.64 8.90 13.23
CA MET A 1 14.23 9.29 12.98
C MET A 1 13.57 8.06 12.42
N THR A 2 12.46 7.60 13.00
CA THR A 2 11.74 6.44 12.46
C THR A 2 10.98 6.92 11.24
N ASN A 3 11.52 6.68 10.05
CA ASN A 3 10.82 7.06 8.82
C ASN A 3 9.53 6.24 8.77
N THR A 4 8.42 6.96 8.87
CA THR A 4 7.11 6.34 9.12
C THR A 4 6.47 6.04 7.77
N LEU A 5 6.33 4.75 7.46
CA LEU A 5 5.58 4.30 6.29
C LEU A 5 4.08 4.53 6.54
N ASN A 6 3.51 5.48 5.80
CA ASN A 6 2.07 5.76 5.84
C ASN A 6 1.39 5.17 4.60
N MET A 7 0.19 4.63 4.81
CA MET A 7 -0.55 3.91 3.78
C MET A 7 -2.04 4.28 3.81
N THR A 8 -2.63 4.51 2.64
CA THR A 8 -4.07 4.78 2.52
C THR A 8 -4.64 3.99 1.35
N VAL A 9 -5.77 3.32 1.58
CA VAL A 9 -6.48 2.58 0.54
C VAL A 9 -7.61 3.43 -0.04
N ARG A 10 -7.75 3.42 -1.35
CA ARG A 10 -8.88 4.00 -2.08
C ARG A 10 -9.49 2.93 -2.98
N TYR A 11 -10.81 2.92 -3.10
CA TYR A 11 -11.54 2.02 -3.99
C TYR A 11 -12.23 2.85 -5.08
N PRO A 12 -11.53 3.23 -6.17
CA PRO A 12 -12.11 4.03 -7.25
C PRO A 12 -13.20 3.30 -8.05
N GLY A 13 -13.37 1.99 -7.84
CA GLY A 13 -14.46 1.19 -8.40
C GLY A 13 -14.47 -0.22 -7.80
N ASP A 14 -15.43 -1.04 -8.21
CA ASP A 14 -15.73 -2.34 -7.57
C ASP A 14 -14.62 -3.39 -7.70
N ARG A 15 -13.69 -3.19 -8.63
CA ARG A 15 -12.66 -4.19 -8.98
C ARG A 15 -11.23 -3.72 -8.76
N THR A 16 -11.03 -2.47 -8.35
CA THR A 16 -9.70 -1.87 -8.24
C THR A 16 -9.55 -1.20 -6.90
N ALA A 17 -8.49 -1.57 -6.19
CA ALA A 17 -8.01 -0.88 -5.01
C ALA A 17 -6.69 -0.18 -5.34
N VAL A 18 -6.53 1.03 -4.83
CA VAL A 18 -5.30 1.83 -4.92
C VAL A 18 -4.75 1.99 -3.52
N LEU A 19 -3.58 1.41 -3.26
CA LEU A 19 -2.83 1.60 -2.02
C LEU A 19 -1.81 2.72 -2.27
N VAL A 20 -2.07 3.88 -1.70
CA VAL A 20 -1.15 5.02 -1.70
C VAL A 20 -0.14 4.83 -0.58
N VAL A 21 1.14 4.84 -0.93
CA VAL A 21 2.26 4.64 -0.01
C VAL A 21 3.11 5.91 0.03
N THR A 22 3.41 6.37 1.23
CA THR A 22 4.18 7.59 1.48
C THR A 22 5.24 7.33 2.56
N GLY A 23 6.45 7.84 2.36
CA GLY A 23 7.61 7.61 3.22
C GLY A 23 8.47 6.41 2.75
N ASP A 24 9.35 5.95 3.62
CA ASP A 24 10.43 5.03 3.22
C ASP A 24 10.03 3.55 3.21
N ILE A 25 10.47 2.86 2.16
CA ILE A 25 10.43 1.40 2.09
C ILE A 25 11.83 0.84 2.37
N ASP A 26 11.99 0.17 3.50
CA ASP A 26 13.23 -0.46 3.92
C ASP A 26 12.99 -1.89 4.45
N LEU A 27 14.01 -2.50 5.04
CA LEU A 27 13.94 -3.87 5.59
C LEU A 27 12.96 -4.01 6.76
N HIS A 28 12.63 -2.92 7.44
CA HIS A 28 11.70 -2.87 8.56
C HIS A 28 10.27 -2.54 8.10
N THR A 29 10.09 -1.67 7.10
CA THR A 29 8.77 -1.24 6.62
C THR A 29 8.22 -2.11 5.47
N GLY A 30 9.09 -2.79 4.71
CA GLY A 30 8.70 -3.70 3.63
C GLY A 30 7.74 -4.82 4.04
N PRO A 31 7.97 -5.54 5.17
CA PRO A 31 7.02 -6.53 5.67
C PRO A 31 5.63 -5.95 6.01
N VAL A 32 5.57 -4.69 6.45
CA VAL A 32 4.32 -3.99 6.77
C VAL A 32 3.56 -3.66 5.48
N LEU A 33 4.24 -3.14 4.45
CA LEU A 33 3.67 -2.93 3.12
C LEU A 33 3.12 -4.23 2.53
N ARG A 34 3.88 -5.33 2.60
CA ARG A 34 3.44 -6.64 2.11
C ARG A 34 2.13 -7.07 2.76
N THR A 35 2.06 -6.99 4.09
CA THR A 35 0.87 -7.39 4.84
C THR A 35 -0.34 -6.58 4.41
N GLN A 36 -0.20 -5.26 4.31
CA GLN A 36 -1.30 -4.38 3.90
C GLN A 36 -1.74 -4.64 2.45
N ALA A 37 -0.80 -4.81 1.53
CA ALA A 37 -1.10 -5.10 0.13
C ALA A 37 -1.87 -6.42 -0.03
N LEU A 38 -1.47 -7.46 0.71
CA LEU A 38 -2.19 -8.74 0.73
C LEU A 38 -3.61 -8.58 1.28
N THR A 39 -3.77 -7.90 2.42
CA THR A 39 -5.09 -7.65 3.00
C THR A 39 -6.03 -6.94 2.00
N VAL A 40 -5.53 -5.97 1.24
CA VAL A 40 -6.34 -5.27 0.24
C VAL A 40 -6.68 -6.17 -0.95
N ALA A 41 -5.73 -6.98 -1.42
CA ALA A 41 -5.95 -7.93 -2.52
C ALA A 41 -6.96 -9.03 -2.14
N GLU A 42 -6.96 -9.48 -0.89
CA GLU A 42 -7.88 -10.49 -0.37
C GLU A 42 -9.31 -9.97 -0.16
N GLN A 43 -9.50 -8.65 -0.01
CA GLN A 43 -10.81 -8.01 0.18
C GLN A 43 -11.68 -7.93 -1.10
N GLY A 44 -11.31 -8.65 -2.16
CA GLY A 44 -12.17 -8.85 -3.33
C GLY A 44 -11.94 -7.87 -4.49
N ALA A 45 -10.96 -6.97 -4.40
CA ALA A 45 -10.49 -6.20 -5.54
C ALA A 45 -9.45 -7.03 -6.33
N PRO A 46 -9.79 -7.58 -7.52
CA PRO A 46 -8.84 -8.37 -8.32
C PRO A 46 -7.65 -7.55 -8.83
N HIS A 47 -7.72 -6.23 -8.79
CA HIS A 47 -6.66 -5.34 -9.24
C HIS A 47 -6.18 -4.44 -8.09
N LEU A 48 -4.93 -4.62 -7.69
CA LEU A 48 -4.25 -3.74 -6.74
C LEU A 48 -3.26 -2.85 -7.48
N VAL A 49 -3.40 -1.54 -7.34
CA VAL A 49 -2.44 -0.54 -7.80
C VAL A 49 -1.67 -0.01 -6.60
N LEU A 50 -0.35 -0.11 -6.63
CA LEU A 50 0.53 0.54 -5.66
C LEU A 50 0.93 1.91 -6.20
N ASN A 51 0.50 2.98 -5.53
CA ASN A 51 0.98 4.32 -5.84
C ASN A 51 2.16 4.65 -4.92
N LEU A 52 3.35 4.65 -5.51
CA LEU A 52 4.63 4.88 -4.83
C LEU A 52 5.22 6.26 -5.14
N ALA A 53 4.42 7.20 -5.65
CA ALA A 53 4.91 8.51 -6.09
C ALA A 53 5.48 9.40 -4.96
N GLN A 54 5.30 9.01 -3.70
CA GLN A 54 5.76 9.72 -2.50
C GLN A 54 6.60 8.80 -1.60
N VAL A 55 7.20 7.77 -2.19
CA VAL A 55 8.23 6.95 -1.55
C VAL A 55 9.59 7.57 -1.84
N ASP A 56 10.41 7.69 -0.79
CA ASP A 56 11.77 8.21 -0.85
C ASP A 56 12.81 7.09 -1.13
#